data_AF-A0A973R2W6-F1
#
_entry.id   AF-A0A973R2W6-F1
#
_cell.length_a   1.000
_cell.length_b   1.000
_cell.length_c   1.000
_cell.angle_alpha   90.00
_cell.angle_beta   90.00
_cell.angle_gamma   90.00
#
_symmetry.space_group_name_H-M   'P 1'
#
loop_
_entity.id
_entity.type
_entity.pdbx_description
1 polymer ?
#
loop_
_entity_poly.entity_id
_entity_poly.type
_entity_poly.pdbx_seq_one_letter_code
_entity_poly.pdbx_strand_id
1 'polypeptide(L)'
;MSHAEHRTDHHEEHDLEHYLERAHHGHGYEHDHRAPSREQIEDLRQDAAKAYATLKGYFTLSDNYWQVGCSFDTLTDGLRILGTAIDPGLAQDGLNKYRSTTGYWYDDFAWWSIAAAKAYDPAFTAVFGSLAGNFAGVAQQTWTYLDKGLSDRVHLGAPQVYENRDNDVYFTTPPEVPLYWATPRLDNGRGSGLHGVWQKDMFAIERKRPEWTGPTEFNPNPSQPGDAMHLGPYQLTVVNTLYLLNAARFEQARRTHPEAPNCAAQLADEFGFLKAWMGLNPATPIPPGDRLLNVTFGDGSAVVLERVSTYALNNGAYPPVQNWDAQTSWAGDQGLLINGLAAYVQLNPGDPVLSSLLNALLLGYARHLVDKDGVLWPYYPTTTDNKLESWDASDYASGIGVFMRGVLQAARIPGGPVESAVKHPEFQAFLTKAVAWATSAPTYDLFSSLNVLATLLAGIELLIPRD
;
A
#
# COMPACT_ATOMS: atom_id res chain seq x y z
N MET A 1 -41.09 42.95 1.37
CA MET A 1 -41.20 41.50 1.14
C MET A 1 -40.59 41.22 -0.22
N SER A 2 -39.28 40.98 -0.28
CA SER A 2 -38.57 40.62 -1.52
C SER A 2 -38.25 39.13 -1.49
N HIS A 3 -38.71 38.41 -2.51
CA HIS A 3 -38.28 37.04 -2.76
C HIS A 3 -36.85 37.06 -3.29
N ALA A 4 -35.94 36.41 -2.55
CA ALA A 4 -34.62 36.05 -3.02
C ALA A 4 -34.72 34.62 -3.58
N GLU A 5 -34.58 34.50 -4.90
CA GLU A 5 -34.36 33.22 -5.57
C GLU A 5 -32.91 32.78 -5.31
N HIS A 6 -32.74 31.71 -4.55
CA HIS A 6 -31.47 30.98 -4.52
C HIS A 6 -31.40 30.09 -5.76
N ARG A 7 -30.61 30.52 -6.76
CA ARG A 7 -30.02 29.61 -7.74
C ARG A 7 -28.85 28.89 -7.08
N THR A 8 -29.00 27.60 -6.85
CA THR A 8 -27.87 26.69 -6.62
C THR A 8 -27.35 26.26 -7.98
N ASP A 9 -26.12 26.67 -8.32
CA ASP A 9 -25.39 26.20 -9.49
C ASP A 9 -25.11 24.70 -9.34
N HIS A 10 -25.78 23.89 -10.17
CA HIS A 10 -25.56 22.45 -10.32
C HIS A 10 -24.63 22.18 -11.51
N HIS A 11 -23.39 22.66 -11.46
CA HIS A 11 -22.38 22.35 -12.46
C HIS A 11 -21.07 21.98 -11.78
N GLU A 12 -20.92 20.71 -11.38
CA GLU A 12 -19.63 20.01 -11.24
C GLU A 12 -19.85 18.52 -10.88
N GLU A 13 -20.59 17.79 -11.71
CA GLU A 13 -20.53 16.32 -11.75
C GLU A 13 -19.91 15.91 -13.09
N HIS A 14 -18.61 16.17 -13.23
CA HIS A 14 -17.84 15.61 -14.34
C HIS A 14 -17.35 14.21 -13.97
N ASP A 15 -17.75 13.26 -14.82
CA ASP A 15 -17.44 11.85 -14.79
C ASP A 15 -15.92 11.63 -14.64
N LEU A 16 -15.51 10.83 -13.66
CA LEU A 16 -14.11 10.52 -13.38
C LEU A 16 -13.43 9.88 -14.60
N GLU A 17 -14.19 9.18 -15.45
CA GLU A 17 -13.73 8.66 -16.73
C GLU A 17 -13.30 9.78 -17.70
N HIS A 18 -14.10 10.85 -17.83
CA HIS A 18 -13.76 12.01 -18.67
C HIS A 18 -12.61 12.85 -18.09
N TYR A 19 -12.35 12.76 -16.78
CA TYR A 19 -11.15 13.35 -16.15
C TYR A 19 -9.88 12.59 -16.56
N LEU A 20 -9.91 11.26 -16.50
CA LEU A 20 -8.77 10.40 -16.85
C LEU A 20 -8.38 10.50 -18.33
N GLU A 21 -9.33 10.80 -19.23
CA GLU A 21 -9.04 11.05 -20.65
C GLU A 21 -8.17 12.30 -20.89
N ARG A 22 -8.23 13.32 -20.01
CA ARG A 22 -7.41 14.55 -20.15
C ARG A 22 -5.93 14.36 -19.84
N ALA A 23 -5.54 13.28 -19.17
CA ALA A 23 -4.15 12.96 -18.85
C ALA A 23 -3.27 12.70 -20.11
N HIS A 24 -3.86 12.59 -21.29
CA HIS A 24 -3.17 12.26 -22.55
C HIS A 24 -2.69 13.47 -23.38
N HIS A 25 -2.88 14.72 -22.91
CA HIS A 25 -2.48 15.92 -23.65
C HIS A 25 -1.42 16.73 -22.90
N GLY A 26 -0.14 16.34 -23.07
CA GLY A 26 1.01 16.99 -22.45
C GLY A 26 1.52 18.22 -23.23
N HIS A 27 1.88 19.27 -22.49
CA HIS A 27 2.59 20.46 -22.96
C HIS A 27 4.07 20.14 -23.29
N GLY A 28 4.60 20.72 -24.37
CA GLY A 28 5.98 20.50 -24.80
C GLY A 28 7.01 21.20 -23.91
N TYR A 29 7.85 20.41 -23.25
CA TYR A 29 9.10 20.84 -22.62
C TYR A 29 10.27 20.15 -23.32
N GLU A 30 11.19 20.92 -23.89
CA GLU A 30 12.46 20.41 -24.42
C GLU A 30 13.52 20.42 -23.30
N HIS A 31 13.81 19.24 -22.73
CA HIS A 31 15.04 18.99 -21.97
C HIS A 31 15.94 18.04 -22.79
N ASP A 32 17.27 18.26 -22.74
CA ASP A 32 18.28 17.39 -23.38
C ASP A 32 18.32 16.04 -22.64
N HIS A 33 17.41 15.13 -23.00
CA HIS A 33 17.26 13.79 -22.43
C HIS A 33 18.35 12.82 -22.95
N ARG A 34 19.62 13.10 -22.64
CA ARG A 34 20.67 12.11 -22.91
C ARG A 34 20.59 11.00 -21.88
N ALA A 35 20.63 9.75 -22.37
CA ALA A 35 20.76 8.58 -21.52
C ALA A 35 21.99 8.72 -20.60
N PRO A 36 21.93 8.24 -19.34
CA PRO A 36 23.07 8.25 -18.44
C PRO A 36 24.30 7.58 -19.08
N SER A 37 25.49 8.14 -18.87
CA SER A 37 26.74 7.51 -19.29
C SER A 37 26.98 6.24 -18.48
N ARG A 38 27.74 5.28 -19.03
CA ARG A 38 28.12 4.05 -18.32
C ARG A 38 28.78 4.32 -16.96
N GLU A 39 29.53 5.41 -16.85
CA GLU A 39 30.15 5.86 -15.60
C GLU A 39 29.09 6.29 -14.58
N GLN A 40 28.11 7.10 -14.99
CA GLN A 40 27.00 7.51 -14.12
C GLN A 40 26.17 6.31 -13.63
N ILE A 41 26.00 5.29 -14.47
CA ILE A 41 25.32 4.05 -14.10
C ILE A 41 26.10 3.30 -13.02
N GLU A 42 27.41 3.21 -13.17
CA GLU A 42 28.28 2.52 -12.21
C GLU A 42 28.33 3.28 -10.87
N ASP A 43 28.44 4.60 -10.90
CA ASP A 43 28.38 5.45 -9.69
C ASP A 43 27.07 5.22 -8.93
N LEU A 44 25.94 5.18 -9.66
CA LEU A 44 24.64 4.93 -9.07
C LEU A 44 24.54 3.53 -8.43
N ARG A 45 25.14 2.51 -9.06
CA ARG A 45 25.22 1.15 -8.49
C ARG A 45 26.07 1.11 -7.23
N GLN A 46 27.18 1.85 -7.19
CA GLN A 46 28.02 1.96 -6.00
C GLN A 46 27.30 2.65 -4.84
N ASP A 47 26.56 3.72 -5.12
CA ASP A 47 25.77 4.39 -4.09
C ASP A 47 24.62 3.51 -3.60
N ALA A 48 23.96 2.77 -4.48
CA ALA A 48 22.96 1.78 -4.09
C ALA A 48 23.57 0.66 -3.23
N ALA A 49 24.79 0.21 -3.50
CA ALA A 49 25.48 -0.79 -2.68
C ALA A 49 25.84 -0.25 -1.28
N LYS A 50 26.21 1.02 -1.15
CA LYS A 50 26.41 1.68 0.15
C LYS A 50 25.09 1.79 0.92
N ALA A 51 24.03 2.27 0.25
CA ALA A 51 22.69 2.37 0.85
C ALA A 51 22.15 1.00 1.28
N TYR A 52 22.43 -0.05 0.50
CA TYR A 52 22.13 -1.43 0.85
C TYR A 52 22.79 -1.83 2.17
N ALA A 53 24.10 -1.62 2.30
CA ALA A 53 24.84 -1.96 3.51
C ALA A 53 24.30 -1.21 4.75
N THR A 54 23.94 0.08 4.59
CA THR A 54 23.33 0.86 5.67
C THR A 54 21.96 0.33 6.06
N LEU A 55 21.05 0.09 5.11
CA LEU A 55 19.74 -0.48 5.40
C LEU A 55 19.86 -1.85 6.05
N LYS A 56 20.79 -2.69 5.59
CA LYS A 56 21.07 -4.00 6.18
C LYS A 56 21.47 -3.90 7.66
N GLY A 57 22.27 -2.89 8.01
CA GLY A 57 22.63 -2.59 9.40
C GLY A 57 21.39 -2.34 10.26
N TYR A 58 20.52 -1.42 9.85
CA TYR A 58 19.27 -1.12 10.58
C TYR A 58 18.28 -2.29 10.59
N PHE A 59 18.17 -3.02 9.48
CA PHE A 59 17.35 -4.25 9.39
C PHE A 59 17.75 -5.27 10.45
N THR A 60 19.05 -5.41 10.71
CA THR A 60 19.58 -6.34 11.72
C THR A 60 19.20 -5.91 13.14
N LEU A 61 19.07 -4.59 13.37
CA LEU A 61 18.73 -4.01 14.68
C LEU A 61 17.22 -3.88 14.93
N SER A 62 16.39 -3.84 13.89
CA SER A 62 14.94 -3.70 14.06
C SER A 62 14.29 -5.02 14.49
N ASP A 63 13.42 -4.95 15.50
CA ASP A 63 12.60 -6.07 15.97
C ASP A 63 11.10 -5.83 15.73
N ASN A 64 10.74 -4.76 15.03
CA ASN A 64 9.36 -4.52 14.60
C ASN A 64 9.05 -5.38 13.36
N TYR A 65 8.10 -6.29 13.51
CA TYR A 65 7.81 -7.33 12.53
C TYR A 65 7.48 -6.78 11.13
N TRP A 66 6.62 -5.77 11.03
CA TRP A 66 6.22 -5.22 9.74
C TRP A 66 7.36 -4.43 9.08
N GLN A 67 8.09 -3.64 9.88
CA GLN A 67 9.21 -2.83 9.40
C GLN A 67 10.32 -3.70 8.82
N VAL A 68 10.59 -4.84 9.49
CA VAL A 68 11.54 -5.85 9.05
C VAL A 68 11.06 -6.50 7.75
N GLY A 69 9.80 -6.91 7.64
CA GLY A 69 9.23 -7.47 6.41
C GLY A 69 9.28 -6.49 5.23
N CYS A 70 8.92 -5.24 5.45
CA CYS A 70 8.99 -4.16 4.45
C CYS A 70 10.45 -3.88 4.00
N SER A 71 11.39 -3.84 4.94
CA SER A 71 12.81 -3.63 4.64
C SER A 71 13.42 -4.83 3.91
N PHE A 72 13.05 -6.05 4.28
CA PHE A 72 13.45 -7.28 3.60
C PHE A 72 12.98 -7.30 2.15
N ASP A 73 11.76 -6.81 1.87
CA ASP A 73 11.26 -6.64 0.50
C ASP A 73 12.20 -5.75 -0.34
N THR A 74 12.64 -4.59 0.19
CA THR A 74 13.60 -3.72 -0.50
C THR A 74 14.99 -4.36 -0.64
N LEU A 75 15.51 -5.02 0.40
CA LEU A 75 16.82 -5.67 0.35
C LEU A 75 16.85 -6.81 -0.68
N THR A 76 15.77 -7.58 -0.83
CA THR A 76 15.71 -8.61 -1.88
C THR A 76 15.70 -8.00 -3.29
N ASP A 77 15.03 -6.86 -3.50
CA ASP A 77 15.14 -6.11 -4.76
C ASP A 77 16.58 -5.63 -5.01
N GLY A 78 17.26 -5.19 -3.96
CA GLY A 78 18.67 -4.81 -3.99
C GLY A 78 19.56 -5.94 -4.49
N LEU A 79 19.42 -7.15 -3.93
CA LEU A 79 20.20 -8.31 -4.38
C LEU A 79 19.88 -8.74 -5.81
N ARG A 80 18.63 -8.61 -6.24
CA ARG A 80 18.25 -8.87 -7.64
C ARG A 80 18.94 -7.91 -8.61
N ILE A 81 19.11 -6.64 -8.25
CA ILE A 81 19.65 -5.58 -9.12
C ILE A 81 21.18 -5.50 -9.05
N LEU A 82 21.72 -5.53 -7.84
CA LEU A 82 23.15 -5.33 -7.56
C LEU A 82 23.94 -6.65 -7.63
N GLY A 83 23.24 -7.79 -7.55
CA GLY A 83 23.82 -9.12 -7.53
C GLY A 83 23.97 -9.66 -6.10
N THR A 84 23.82 -10.97 -5.94
CA THR A 84 23.77 -11.64 -4.63
C THR A 84 25.12 -11.69 -3.92
N ALA A 85 26.22 -11.40 -4.62
CA ALA A 85 27.57 -11.40 -4.05
C ALA A 85 27.77 -10.32 -2.97
N ILE A 86 26.95 -9.26 -2.95
CA ILE A 86 27.10 -8.17 -1.96
C ILE A 86 26.61 -8.58 -0.55
N ASP A 87 25.67 -9.53 -0.47
CA ASP A 87 25.19 -10.10 0.80
C ASP A 87 24.60 -11.51 0.55
N PRO A 88 25.45 -12.55 0.51
CA PRO A 88 24.99 -13.93 0.35
C PRO A 88 24.21 -14.46 1.57
N GLY A 89 24.20 -13.73 2.69
CA GLY A 89 23.56 -14.12 3.95
C GLY A 89 22.12 -13.62 4.09
N LEU A 90 21.67 -12.67 3.27
CA LEU A 90 20.39 -11.98 3.45
C LEU A 90 19.21 -12.94 3.65
N ALA A 91 19.09 -13.98 2.83
CA ALA A 91 17.95 -14.91 2.92
C ALA A 91 17.92 -15.65 4.27
N GLN A 92 19.08 -16.05 4.80
CA GLN A 92 19.15 -16.69 6.11
C GLN A 92 18.81 -15.70 7.23
N ASP A 93 19.29 -14.46 7.14
CA ASP A 93 18.97 -13.41 8.12
C ASP A 93 17.49 -13.05 8.10
N GLY A 94 16.86 -12.97 6.92
CA GLY A 94 15.42 -12.77 6.75
C GLY A 94 14.60 -13.86 7.43
N LEU A 95 14.98 -15.12 7.24
CA LEU A 95 14.30 -16.25 7.88
C LEU A 95 14.47 -16.23 9.40
N ASN A 96 15.65 -15.85 9.89
CA ASN A 96 15.89 -15.70 11.33
C ASN A 96 15.03 -14.58 11.93
N LYS A 97 14.97 -13.43 11.26
CA LYS A 97 14.16 -12.28 11.69
C LYS A 97 12.67 -12.55 11.68
N TYR A 98 12.16 -13.23 10.64
CA TYR A 98 10.76 -13.69 10.61
C TYR A 98 10.42 -14.55 11.83
N ARG A 99 11.33 -15.44 12.23
CA ARG A 99 11.13 -16.35 13.37
C ARG A 99 11.28 -15.68 14.73
N SER A 100 12.04 -14.58 14.82
CA SER A 100 12.34 -13.90 16.08
C SER A 100 11.45 -12.69 16.36
N THR A 101 10.57 -12.32 15.43
CA THR A 101 9.66 -11.17 15.57
C THR A 101 8.20 -11.64 15.54
N THR A 102 7.25 -10.80 15.93
CA THR A 102 5.82 -11.14 15.94
C THR A 102 4.99 -9.93 15.50
N GLY A 103 4.03 -10.17 14.60
CA GLY A 103 3.08 -9.17 14.13
C GLY A 103 1.80 -9.16 14.98
N TYR A 104 1.12 -8.02 14.98
CA TYR A 104 -0.12 -7.79 15.73
C TYR A 104 -1.30 -7.40 14.84
N TRP A 105 -1.01 -6.81 13.67
CA TRP A 105 -2.00 -6.33 12.72
C TRP A 105 -1.96 -7.13 11.42
N TYR A 106 -3.05 -7.12 10.66
CA TYR A 106 -3.15 -7.93 9.45
C TYR A 106 -2.18 -7.48 8.34
N ASP A 107 -1.95 -6.18 8.20
CA ASP A 107 -0.92 -5.62 7.33
C ASP A 107 0.50 -6.08 7.69
N ASP A 108 0.84 -6.24 8.97
CA ASP A 108 2.13 -6.79 9.43
C ASP A 108 2.46 -8.12 8.73
N PHE A 109 1.47 -9.03 8.67
CA PHE A 109 1.60 -10.32 8.01
C PHE A 109 1.64 -10.19 6.50
N ALA A 110 0.90 -9.24 5.93
CA ALA A 110 0.89 -9.00 4.50
C ALA A 110 2.28 -8.55 3.99
N TRP A 111 3.01 -7.71 4.73
CA TRP A 111 4.38 -7.32 4.39
C TRP A 111 5.31 -8.52 4.22
N TRP A 112 5.28 -9.47 5.17
CA TRP A 112 6.07 -10.70 5.07
C TRP A 112 5.58 -11.63 3.96
N SER A 113 4.27 -11.75 3.77
CA SER A 113 3.72 -12.56 2.68
C SER A 113 4.19 -12.07 1.32
N ILE A 114 4.12 -10.76 1.08
CA ILE A 114 4.53 -10.08 -0.15
C ILE A 114 6.03 -10.28 -0.40
N ALA A 115 6.86 -10.03 0.61
CA ALA A 115 8.30 -10.18 0.49
C ALA A 115 8.72 -11.63 0.25
N ALA A 116 8.10 -12.58 0.96
CA ALA A 116 8.39 -14.01 0.84
C ALA A 116 7.83 -14.63 -0.44
N ALA A 117 6.73 -14.12 -0.99
CA ALA A 117 6.14 -14.58 -2.25
C ALA A 117 7.07 -14.37 -3.46
N LYS A 118 8.09 -13.50 -3.34
CA LYS A 118 9.16 -13.39 -4.35
C LYS A 118 9.92 -14.70 -4.56
N ALA A 119 9.88 -15.64 -3.61
CA ALA A 119 10.48 -16.96 -3.77
C ALA A 119 9.82 -17.81 -4.88
N TYR A 120 8.61 -17.45 -5.33
CA TYR A 120 7.97 -18.05 -6.51
C TYR A 120 8.39 -17.40 -7.84
N ASP A 121 9.02 -16.22 -7.82
CA ASP A 121 9.47 -15.55 -9.04
C ASP A 121 10.87 -16.07 -9.43
N PRO A 122 11.04 -16.66 -10.64
CA PRO A 122 12.33 -17.13 -11.12
C PRO A 122 13.45 -16.08 -11.06
N ALA A 123 13.12 -14.79 -11.18
CA ALA A 123 14.10 -13.70 -11.09
C ALA A 123 14.76 -13.56 -9.70
N PHE A 124 14.18 -14.16 -8.66
CA PHE A 124 14.75 -14.21 -7.31
C PHE A 124 15.37 -15.56 -6.94
N THR A 125 15.50 -16.49 -7.89
CA THR A 125 16.11 -17.82 -7.65
C THR A 125 17.49 -17.70 -7.01
N ALA A 126 18.34 -16.78 -7.50
CA ALA A 126 19.67 -16.57 -6.95
C ALA A 126 19.64 -15.96 -5.53
N VAL A 127 18.62 -15.16 -5.22
CA VAL A 127 18.46 -14.47 -3.93
C VAL A 127 18.08 -15.46 -2.83
N PHE A 128 17.09 -16.32 -3.08
CA PHE A 128 16.61 -17.27 -2.08
C PHE A 128 17.35 -18.61 -2.10
N GLY A 129 17.86 -19.03 -3.27
CA GLY A 129 18.62 -20.26 -3.45
C GLY A 129 17.94 -21.47 -2.80
N SER A 130 18.67 -22.20 -1.97
CA SER A 130 18.15 -23.38 -1.25
C SER A 130 17.02 -23.08 -0.24
N LEU A 131 16.84 -21.81 0.16
CA LEU A 131 15.80 -21.38 1.10
C LEU A 131 14.49 -20.99 0.40
N ALA A 132 14.39 -21.08 -0.93
CA ALA A 132 13.17 -20.72 -1.66
C ALA A 132 11.93 -21.45 -1.12
N GLY A 133 12.05 -22.75 -0.80
CA GLY A 133 10.95 -23.51 -0.19
C GLY A 133 10.55 -23.02 1.21
N ASN A 134 11.51 -22.52 2.01
CA ASN A 134 11.20 -21.93 3.31
C ASN A 134 10.40 -20.63 3.15
N PHE A 135 10.81 -19.75 2.23
CA PHE A 135 10.11 -18.50 1.99
C PHE A 135 8.75 -18.70 1.31
N ALA A 136 8.63 -19.66 0.39
CA ALA A 136 7.32 -20.09 -0.12
C ALA A 136 6.37 -20.52 1.02
N GLY A 137 6.91 -21.25 2.01
CA GLY A 137 6.19 -21.62 3.24
C GLY A 137 5.83 -20.42 4.12
N VAL A 138 6.74 -19.47 4.32
CA VAL A 138 6.45 -18.21 5.04
C VAL A 138 5.30 -17.47 4.37
N ALA A 139 5.36 -17.28 3.04
CA ALA A 139 4.33 -16.60 2.28
C ALA A 139 2.95 -17.27 2.46
N GLN A 140 2.89 -18.60 2.35
CA GLN A 140 1.65 -19.35 2.55
C GLN A 140 1.10 -19.22 3.98
N GLN A 141 1.98 -19.28 4.99
CA GLN A 141 1.58 -19.19 6.40
C GLN A 141 1.03 -17.82 6.75
N THR A 142 1.74 -16.75 6.37
CA THR A 142 1.29 -15.38 6.64
C THR A 142 0.04 -15.03 5.85
N TRP A 143 -0.08 -15.49 4.60
CA TRP A 143 -1.33 -15.39 3.84
C TRP A 143 -2.48 -16.13 4.50
N THR A 144 -2.25 -17.35 4.99
CA THR A 144 -3.30 -18.15 5.64
C THR A 144 -3.79 -17.44 6.90
N TYR A 145 -2.88 -16.89 7.70
CA TYR A 145 -3.25 -16.09 8.87
C TYR A 145 -4.06 -14.84 8.46
N LEU A 146 -3.59 -14.11 7.44
CA LEU A 146 -4.27 -12.93 6.92
C LEU A 146 -5.68 -13.25 6.37
N ASP A 147 -5.84 -14.30 5.57
CA ASP A 147 -7.08 -14.64 4.85
C ASP A 147 -8.09 -15.42 5.71
N LYS A 148 -7.61 -16.25 6.65
CA LYS A 148 -8.44 -17.21 7.41
C LYS A 148 -8.30 -17.10 8.92
N GLY A 149 -7.27 -16.43 9.43
CA GLY A 149 -6.97 -16.36 10.85
C GLY A 149 -6.35 -17.66 11.39
N LEU A 150 -6.53 -17.92 12.67
CA LEU A 150 -6.10 -19.19 13.29
C LEU A 150 -7.18 -20.25 13.10
N SER A 151 -6.80 -21.52 13.24
CA SER A 151 -7.74 -22.65 13.20
C SER A 151 -8.60 -22.77 14.47
N ASP A 152 -9.01 -21.65 15.05
CA ASP A 152 -9.92 -21.58 16.17
C ASP A 152 -11.14 -20.70 15.83
N ARG A 153 -12.12 -20.64 16.73
CA ARG A 153 -13.38 -19.91 16.49
C ARG A 153 -13.27 -18.42 16.78
N VAL A 154 -12.13 -17.95 17.28
CA VAL A 154 -11.99 -16.61 17.88
C VAL A 154 -11.15 -15.70 17.00
N HIS A 155 -10.15 -16.23 16.31
CA HIS A 155 -9.25 -15.48 15.44
C HIS A 155 -9.59 -15.77 13.99
N LEU A 156 -10.48 -14.95 13.43
CA LEU A 156 -10.86 -15.01 12.02
C LEU A 156 -9.93 -14.13 11.19
N GLY A 157 -9.71 -14.48 9.92
CA GLY A 157 -8.88 -13.68 9.03
C GLY A 157 -9.47 -12.29 8.78
N ALA A 158 -8.63 -11.40 8.27
CA ALA A 158 -8.95 -10.04 7.91
C ALA A 158 -10.29 -9.85 7.16
N PRO A 159 -10.73 -10.75 6.25
CA PRO A 159 -12.01 -10.60 5.57
C PRO A 159 -13.22 -10.94 6.47
N GLN A 160 -13.08 -11.86 7.42
CA GLN A 160 -14.22 -12.36 8.21
C GLN A 160 -14.34 -11.73 9.59
N VAL A 161 -13.52 -10.73 9.91
CA VAL A 161 -13.50 -10.05 11.21
C VAL A 161 -14.90 -9.59 11.66
N TYR A 162 -15.72 -9.07 10.76
CA TYR A 162 -17.08 -8.58 11.07
C TYR A 162 -18.07 -9.69 11.44
N GLU A 163 -17.83 -10.93 11.00
CA GLU A 163 -18.68 -12.08 11.35
C GLU A 163 -18.55 -12.42 12.83
N ASN A 164 -17.36 -12.20 13.41
CA ASN A 164 -17.06 -12.50 14.80
C ASN A 164 -17.50 -11.40 15.78
N ARG A 165 -18.52 -10.62 15.41
CA ARG A 165 -18.83 -9.41 16.16
C ARG A 165 -19.50 -9.62 17.51
N ASP A 166 -18.97 -9.02 18.57
CA ASP A 166 -19.59 -9.04 19.89
C ASP A 166 -20.74 -8.05 19.94
N ASN A 167 -21.95 -8.58 19.80
CA ASN A 167 -23.18 -7.80 19.88
C ASN A 167 -23.39 -7.18 21.27
N ASP A 168 -22.80 -7.71 22.34
CA ASP A 168 -23.13 -7.37 23.73
C ASP A 168 -22.28 -6.23 24.32
N VAL A 169 -21.13 -5.89 23.72
CA VAL A 169 -20.24 -4.84 24.26
C VAL A 169 -19.99 -3.68 23.32
N TYR A 170 -19.92 -3.93 22.02
CA TYR A 170 -19.65 -2.86 21.06
C TYR A 170 -20.91 -2.32 20.40
N PHE A 171 -22.00 -3.10 20.32
CA PHE A 171 -23.20 -2.71 19.56
C PHE A 171 -24.47 -2.48 20.40
N THR A 172 -24.41 -2.55 21.74
CA THR A 172 -25.63 -2.63 22.56
C THR A 172 -25.82 -1.64 23.72
N THR A 173 -24.98 -0.62 24.00
CA THR A 173 -25.37 0.38 25.04
C THR A 173 -24.57 1.69 25.05
N PRO A 174 -25.15 2.89 25.33
CA PRO A 174 -26.55 3.26 25.59
C PRO A 174 -27.18 4.05 24.38
N PRO A 175 -28.41 4.63 24.44
CA PRO A 175 -29.30 4.91 23.29
C PRO A 175 -28.82 5.97 22.26
N GLU A 176 -27.57 6.40 22.38
CA GLU A 176 -26.90 7.41 21.56
C GLU A 176 -26.02 6.78 20.47
N VAL A 177 -25.57 5.53 20.65
CA VAL A 177 -24.70 4.84 19.69
C VAL A 177 -25.55 3.88 18.86
N PRO A 178 -25.77 4.15 17.56
CA PRO A 178 -26.67 3.32 16.75
C PRO A 178 -26.11 1.91 16.55
N LEU A 179 -27.00 0.91 16.47
CA LEU A 179 -26.70 -0.53 16.33
C LEU A 179 -25.79 -0.90 15.12
N TYR A 180 -25.49 0.06 14.25
CA TYR A 180 -24.84 -0.07 12.95
C TYR A 180 -23.56 0.78 12.84
N TRP A 181 -23.01 1.27 13.94
CA TRP A 181 -21.84 2.14 13.91
C TRP A 181 -20.53 1.41 13.53
N ALA A 182 -20.46 0.08 13.47
CA ALA A 182 -19.26 -0.60 12.93
C ALA A 182 -19.59 -1.56 11.79
N THR A 183 -20.69 -1.30 11.06
CA THR A 183 -21.05 -2.07 9.86
C THR A 183 -20.11 -1.72 8.72
N PRO A 184 -19.48 -2.70 8.04
CA PRO A 184 -18.60 -2.43 6.91
C PRO A 184 -19.26 -1.54 5.85
N ARG A 185 -18.45 -0.66 5.24
CA ARG A 185 -18.92 0.34 4.28
C ARG A 185 -19.49 -0.29 3.02
N LEU A 186 -18.75 -1.28 2.50
CA LEU A 186 -19.06 -2.04 1.30
C LEU A 186 -18.75 -3.50 1.62
N ASP A 187 -19.76 -4.26 2.03
CA ASP A 187 -19.60 -5.68 2.31
C ASP A 187 -20.87 -6.43 1.90
N ASN A 188 -20.74 -7.18 0.81
CA ASN A 188 -21.77 -8.11 0.33
C ASN A 188 -21.36 -9.58 0.56
N GLY A 189 -20.42 -9.81 1.47
CA GLY A 189 -19.81 -11.12 1.77
C GLY A 189 -18.74 -11.54 0.76
N ARG A 190 -17.96 -12.55 1.14
CA ARG A 190 -16.95 -13.18 0.28
C ARG A 190 -17.59 -13.79 -0.97
N GLY A 191 -16.96 -13.58 -2.12
CA GLY A 191 -17.39 -14.00 -3.45
C GLY A 191 -18.37 -13.04 -4.12
N SER A 192 -18.66 -11.88 -3.51
CA SER A 192 -19.57 -10.88 -4.05
C SER A 192 -18.92 -9.93 -5.05
N GLY A 193 -17.59 -9.87 -5.10
CA GLY A 193 -16.86 -8.84 -5.83
C GLY A 193 -16.90 -7.47 -5.15
N LEU A 194 -17.38 -7.36 -3.90
CA LEU A 194 -17.47 -6.12 -3.13
C LEU A 194 -17.24 -6.39 -1.64
N HIS A 195 -16.03 -6.84 -1.29
CA HIS A 195 -15.70 -7.21 0.08
C HIS A 195 -14.25 -6.85 0.41
N GLY A 196 -14.07 -5.81 1.23
CA GLY A 196 -12.76 -5.35 1.71
C GLY A 196 -12.36 -5.96 3.05
N VAL A 197 -11.09 -5.84 3.40
CA VAL A 197 -10.49 -6.49 4.58
C VAL A 197 -10.23 -5.53 5.73
N TRP A 198 -10.24 -6.09 6.94
CA TRP A 198 -10.07 -5.37 8.20
C TRP A 198 -8.62 -5.41 8.69
N GLN A 199 -8.17 -4.34 9.35
CA GLN A 199 -6.80 -4.20 9.89
C GLN A 199 -6.54 -5.09 11.11
N LYS A 200 -7.58 -5.36 11.90
CA LYS A 200 -7.47 -6.01 13.20
C LYS A 200 -8.79 -6.67 13.58
N ASP A 201 -8.70 -7.78 14.31
CA ASP A 201 -9.85 -8.40 14.96
C ASP A 201 -10.60 -7.44 15.88
N MET A 202 -11.93 -7.57 15.87
CA MET A 202 -12.81 -6.62 16.55
C MET A 202 -13.09 -6.92 18.05
N PHE A 203 -12.71 -8.07 18.66
CA PHE A 203 -13.21 -8.43 20.01
C PHE A 203 -12.26 -9.14 20.99
N ALA A 204 -12.40 -8.76 22.27
CA ALA A 204 -11.62 -9.24 23.43
C ALA A 204 -12.40 -10.16 24.40
N ILE A 205 -13.74 -10.21 24.37
CA ILE A 205 -14.52 -11.00 25.36
C ILE A 205 -14.47 -12.50 25.11
N GLU A 206 -14.48 -12.95 23.86
CA GLU A 206 -14.24 -14.38 23.56
C GLU A 206 -12.80 -14.82 23.86
N ARG A 207 -11.87 -13.87 24.00
CA ARG A 207 -10.47 -14.11 24.42
C ARG A 207 -10.30 -14.30 25.93
N LYS A 208 -11.33 -14.06 26.76
CA LYS A 208 -11.28 -14.27 28.24
C LYS A 208 -11.39 -15.75 28.66
N ARG A 209 -10.94 -16.70 27.83
CA ARG A 209 -10.90 -18.12 28.21
C ARG A 209 -9.74 -18.38 29.20
N PRO A 210 -9.89 -19.30 30.17
CA PRO A 210 -8.88 -19.55 31.22
C PRO A 210 -7.47 -19.87 30.70
N GLU A 211 -7.37 -20.40 29.49
CA GLU A 211 -6.13 -20.76 28.78
C GLU A 211 -5.44 -19.60 28.01
N TRP A 212 -5.96 -18.37 28.08
CA TRP A 212 -5.41 -17.24 27.32
C TRP A 212 -4.22 -16.56 28.03
N THR A 213 -3.09 -16.43 27.32
CA THR A 213 -1.88 -15.71 27.78
C THR A 213 -1.36 -14.67 26.76
N GLY A 214 -2.24 -14.15 25.88
CA GLY A 214 -1.97 -13.03 24.95
C GLY A 214 -2.36 -11.66 25.52
N PRO A 215 -2.07 -10.51 24.87
CA PRO A 215 -1.59 -9.32 25.59
C PRO A 215 -2.66 -8.63 26.45
N THR A 216 -2.34 -8.51 27.74
CA THR A 216 -2.95 -7.55 28.67
C THR A 216 -2.11 -6.29 28.70
N GLU A 217 -2.66 -5.16 28.27
CA GLU A 217 -2.29 -3.84 28.77
C GLU A 217 -3.53 -2.94 28.66
N PHE A 218 -3.74 -2.13 29.70
CA PHE A 218 -5.04 -1.61 30.11
C PHE A 218 -5.87 -0.91 29.03
N ASN A 219 -7.11 -1.38 28.93
CA ASN A 219 -8.22 -0.97 28.07
C ASN A 219 -8.60 0.52 28.22
N PRO A 220 -8.77 1.20 27.09
CA PRO A 220 -10.08 1.70 26.73
C PRO A 220 -10.47 1.18 25.35
N ASN A 221 -11.77 1.13 25.13
CA ASN A 221 -12.40 0.65 23.92
C ASN A 221 -11.65 1.19 22.68
N PRO A 222 -11.23 0.37 21.71
CA PRO A 222 -10.49 0.84 20.52
C PRO A 222 -11.31 1.77 19.61
N SER A 223 -12.60 1.95 19.90
CA SER A 223 -13.46 3.00 19.34
C SER A 223 -13.92 4.06 20.35
N GLN A 224 -13.40 4.06 21.59
CA GLN A 224 -13.55 5.22 22.46
C GLN A 224 -12.62 6.32 21.94
N PRO A 225 -13.16 7.52 21.64
CA PRO A 225 -12.38 8.67 21.18
C PRO A 225 -11.31 9.19 22.16
N GLY A 226 -11.11 8.55 23.31
CA GLY A 226 -10.08 8.91 24.27
C GLY A 226 -9.61 7.70 25.05
N ASP A 227 -8.57 7.03 24.56
CA ASP A 227 -7.28 6.95 25.28
C ASP A 227 -6.26 6.08 24.50
N ALA A 228 -5.17 6.73 24.11
CA ALA A 228 -3.81 6.29 23.77
C ALA A 228 -3.47 5.06 22.88
N MET A 229 -4.37 4.14 22.46
CA MET A 229 -3.99 3.08 21.49
C MET A 229 -5.08 2.83 20.43
N HIS A 230 -4.79 3.29 19.20
CA HIS A 230 -5.77 3.96 18.33
C HIS A 230 -6.08 3.29 16.98
N LEU A 231 -5.56 2.11 16.69
CA LEU A 231 -5.89 1.37 15.47
C LEU A 231 -7.03 0.39 15.76
N GLY A 232 -8.25 0.93 15.77
CA GLY A 232 -9.48 0.17 15.80
C GLY A 232 -9.59 -0.81 14.63
N PRO A 233 -10.61 -1.68 14.66
CA PRO A 233 -10.87 -2.58 13.56
C PRO A 233 -11.44 -1.78 12.39
N TYR A 234 -10.57 -1.25 11.54
CA TYR A 234 -10.96 -0.49 10.36
C TYR A 234 -10.65 -1.28 9.09
N GLN A 235 -11.50 -1.16 8.07
CA GLN A 235 -11.04 -1.36 6.70
C GLN A 235 -10.27 -0.11 6.32
N LEU A 236 -8.96 -0.19 6.17
CA LEU A 236 -8.12 0.98 5.91
C LEU A 236 -7.25 0.78 4.66
N THR A 237 -6.78 1.88 4.08
CA THR A 237 -6.09 1.86 2.78
C THR A 237 -4.92 0.87 2.73
N VAL A 238 -4.00 0.90 3.70
CA VAL A 238 -2.80 0.04 3.65
C VAL A 238 -3.13 -1.46 3.64
N VAL A 239 -4.01 -1.96 4.52
CA VAL A 239 -4.34 -3.40 4.54
C VAL A 239 -5.07 -3.86 3.29
N ASN A 240 -5.98 -3.05 2.76
CA ASN A 240 -6.74 -3.38 1.55
C ASN A 240 -5.83 -3.40 0.31
N THR A 241 -4.92 -2.42 0.18
CA THR A 241 -3.93 -2.40 -0.91
C THR A 241 -2.90 -3.52 -0.81
N LEU A 242 -2.43 -3.84 0.40
CA LEU A 242 -1.56 -5.00 0.64
C LEU A 242 -2.27 -6.31 0.31
N TYR A 243 -3.53 -6.46 0.71
CA TYR A 243 -4.31 -7.67 0.46
C TYR A 243 -4.53 -7.89 -1.05
N LEU A 244 -4.88 -6.84 -1.80
CA LEU A 244 -4.97 -6.87 -3.26
C LEU A 244 -3.65 -7.34 -3.89
N LEU A 245 -2.54 -6.68 -3.52
CA LEU A 245 -1.22 -6.99 -4.06
C LEU A 245 -0.82 -8.44 -3.77
N ASN A 246 -1.06 -8.90 -2.55
CA ASN A 246 -0.71 -10.25 -2.13
C ASN A 246 -1.55 -11.31 -2.88
N ALA A 247 -2.86 -11.11 -3.00
CA ALA A 247 -3.74 -11.98 -3.77
C ALA A 247 -3.32 -12.05 -5.25
N ALA A 248 -2.98 -10.89 -5.85
CA ALA A 248 -2.52 -10.83 -7.23
C ALA A 248 -1.18 -11.58 -7.42
N ARG A 249 -0.23 -11.45 -6.48
CA ARG A 249 1.05 -12.18 -6.54
C ARG A 249 0.86 -13.69 -6.47
N PHE A 250 -0.02 -14.18 -5.59
CA PHE A 250 -0.29 -15.60 -5.53
C PHE A 250 -0.94 -16.13 -6.80
N GLU A 251 -1.90 -15.40 -7.37
CA GLU A 251 -2.49 -15.77 -8.66
C GLU A 251 -1.48 -15.76 -9.82
N GLN A 252 -0.53 -14.82 -9.82
CA GLN A 252 0.58 -14.83 -10.77
C GLN A 252 1.48 -16.04 -10.56
N ALA A 253 1.90 -16.31 -9.31
CA ALA A 253 2.74 -17.44 -8.95
C ALA A 253 2.09 -18.77 -9.35
N ARG A 254 0.78 -18.92 -9.17
CA ARG A 254 0.02 -20.13 -9.53
C ARG A 254 0.13 -20.55 -10.99
N ARG A 255 0.43 -19.62 -11.89
CA ARG A 255 0.65 -19.92 -13.31
C ARG A 255 1.84 -20.86 -13.52
N THR A 256 2.83 -20.81 -12.64
CA THR A 256 4.04 -21.67 -12.70
C THR A 256 4.21 -22.56 -11.46
N HIS A 257 3.49 -22.27 -10.37
CA HIS A 257 3.55 -22.95 -9.08
C HIS A 257 2.14 -23.34 -8.60
N PRO A 258 1.56 -24.47 -9.08
CA PRO A 258 0.20 -24.87 -8.73
C PRO A 258 -0.09 -25.01 -7.22
N GLU A 259 0.97 -25.21 -6.42
CA GLU A 259 0.96 -25.25 -4.96
C GLU A 259 0.76 -23.89 -4.29
N ALA A 260 1.02 -22.78 -4.99
CA ALA A 260 0.77 -21.45 -4.45
C ALA A 260 -0.74 -21.26 -4.14
N PRO A 261 -1.12 -20.51 -3.09
CA PRO A 261 -2.51 -20.28 -2.70
C PRO A 261 -3.41 -19.82 -3.86
N ASN A 262 -4.58 -20.44 -4.02
CA ASN A 262 -5.62 -19.96 -4.95
C ASN A 262 -6.38 -18.80 -4.30
N CYS A 263 -6.21 -17.62 -4.88
CA CYS A 263 -6.68 -16.34 -4.42
C CYS A 263 -7.62 -15.67 -5.43
N ALA A 264 -8.11 -16.37 -6.45
CA ALA A 264 -8.93 -15.77 -7.51
C ALA A 264 -10.19 -15.06 -6.97
N ALA A 265 -10.88 -15.67 -5.99
CA ALA A 265 -12.05 -15.05 -5.35
C ALA A 265 -11.66 -13.83 -4.52
N GLN A 266 -10.58 -13.95 -3.72
CA GLN A 266 -10.04 -12.86 -2.91
C GLN A 266 -9.61 -11.66 -3.77
N LEU A 267 -8.97 -11.92 -4.91
CA LEU A 267 -8.56 -10.91 -5.86
C LEU A 267 -9.75 -10.16 -6.45
N ALA A 268 -10.81 -10.89 -6.82
CA ALA A 268 -12.03 -10.29 -7.37
C ALA A 268 -12.79 -9.45 -6.33
N ASP A 269 -12.94 -9.96 -5.11
CA ASP A 269 -13.59 -9.28 -4.00
C ASP A 269 -12.89 -7.95 -3.64
N GLU A 270 -11.58 -8.01 -3.43
CA GLU A 270 -10.78 -6.87 -3.01
C GLU A 270 -10.67 -5.83 -4.12
N PHE A 271 -10.46 -6.27 -5.38
CA PHE A 271 -10.42 -5.35 -6.51
C PHE A 271 -11.74 -4.61 -6.68
N GLY A 272 -12.88 -5.31 -6.60
CA GLY A 272 -14.17 -4.66 -6.76
C GLY A 272 -14.51 -3.73 -5.58
N PHE A 273 -14.12 -4.09 -4.35
CA PHE A 273 -14.17 -3.19 -3.19
C PHE A 273 -13.38 -1.90 -3.44
N LEU A 274 -12.10 -2.01 -3.80
CA LEU A 274 -11.24 -0.85 -4.09
C LEU A 274 -11.76 -0.05 -5.30
N LYS A 275 -12.25 -0.72 -6.35
CA LYS A 275 -12.84 -0.06 -7.53
C LYS A 275 -14.05 0.80 -7.13
N ALA A 276 -14.92 0.28 -6.27
CA ALA A 276 -16.02 1.06 -5.72
C ALA A 276 -15.51 2.21 -4.85
N TRP A 277 -14.56 1.97 -3.93
CA TRP A 277 -14.03 3.00 -3.04
C TRP A 277 -13.30 4.13 -3.77
N MET A 278 -12.63 3.83 -4.88
CA MET A 278 -12.05 4.82 -5.80
C MET A 278 -13.09 5.66 -6.54
N GLY A 279 -14.37 5.28 -6.49
CA GLY A 279 -15.46 5.95 -7.22
C GLY A 279 -15.53 5.54 -8.69
N LEU A 280 -14.98 4.37 -9.05
CA LEU A 280 -14.93 3.83 -10.41
C LEU A 280 -16.00 2.77 -10.68
N ASN A 281 -16.95 2.59 -9.76
CA ASN A 281 -18.08 1.69 -9.92
C ASN A 281 -19.40 2.48 -9.88
N PRO A 282 -20.06 2.74 -11.03
CA PRO A 282 -21.30 3.50 -11.07
C PRO A 282 -22.47 2.76 -10.39
N ALA A 283 -22.42 1.43 -10.27
CA ALA A 283 -23.43 0.65 -9.55
C ALA A 283 -23.31 0.78 -8.02
N THR A 284 -22.20 1.35 -7.52
CA THR A 284 -21.96 1.54 -6.09
C THR A 284 -21.31 2.91 -5.87
N PRO A 285 -22.08 4.00 -6.06
CA PRO A 285 -21.53 5.35 -6.04
C PRO A 285 -21.00 5.72 -4.65
N ILE A 286 -19.79 6.27 -4.62
CA ILE A 286 -19.17 6.82 -3.42
C ILE A 286 -19.14 8.36 -3.53
N PRO A 287 -19.67 9.09 -2.53
CA PRO A 287 -19.61 10.55 -2.49
C PRO A 287 -18.17 11.06 -2.63
N PRO A 288 -17.91 12.16 -3.36
CA PRO A 288 -16.55 12.65 -3.59
C PRO A 288 -15.68 12.79 -2.34
N GLY A 289 -16.25 13.29 -1.23
CA GLY A 289 -15.55 13.46 0.05
C GLY A 289 -15.15 12.15 0.75
N ASP A 290 -15.66 11.02 0.28
CA ASP A 290 -15.48 9.68 0.84
C ASP A 290 -14.66 8.74 -0.06
N ARG A 291 -14.30 9.20 -1.26
CA ARG A 291 -13.52 8.42 -2.22
C ARG A 291 -12.10 8.21 -1.73
N LEU A 292 -11.54 7.07 -2.11
CA LEU A 292 -10.14 6.73 -1.88
C LEU A 292 -9.18 7.68 -2.63
N LEU A 293 -9.61 8.24 -3.76
CA LEU A 293 -8.77 9.10 -4.59
C LEU A 293 -9.10 10.58 -4.36
N ASN A 294 -8.06 11.39 -4.15
CA ASN A 294 -8.13 12.83 -4.33
C ASN A 294 -7.79 13.18 -5.78
N VAL A 295 -8.75 13.75 -6.49
CA VAL A 295 -8.64 14.20 -7.90
C VAL A 295 -8.95 15.68 -8.07
N THR A 296 -9.04 16.44 -6.98
CA THR A 296 -9.48 17.84 -7.01
C THR A 296 -8.44 18.79 -7.60
N PHE A 297 -7.26 18.29 -7.97
CA PHE A 297 -6.16 19.06 -8.56
C PHE A 297 -6.47 19.61 -9.96
N GLY A 298 -7.42 19.00 -10.69
CA GLY A 298 -7.82 19.50 -12.02
C GLY A 298 -6.81 19.24 -13.15
N ASP A 299 -5.69 18.56 -12.90
CA ASP A 299 -4.54 18.44 -13.80
C ASP A 299 -4.34 17.03 -14.40
N GLY A 300 -5.33 16.15 -14.26
CA GLY A 300 -5.28 14.75 -14.70
C GLY A 300 -4.53 13.81 -13.75
N SER A 301 -4.14 14.28 -12.56
CA SER A 301 -3.43 13.47 -11.56
C SER A 301 -4.34 13.04 -10.41
N ALA A 302 -3.92 12.01 -9.67
CA ALA A 302 -4.66 11.48 -8.53
C ALA A 302 -3.73 11.11 -7.37
N VAL A 303 -4.15 11.39 -6.14
CA VAL A 303 -3.45 10.98 -4.91
C VAL A 303 -4.32 9.99 -4.14
N VAL A 304 -3.71 8.90 -3.65
CA VAL A 304 -4.41 7.92 -2.79
C VAL A 304 -4.48 8.47 -1.37
N LEU A 305 -5.68 8.71 -0.88
CA LEU A 305 -5.91 9.17 0.47
C LEU A 305 -5.79 8.02 1.46
N GLU A 306 -5.28 8.35 2.64
CA GLU A 306 -5.39 7.48 3.79
C GLU A 306 -6.85 7.51 4.25
N ARG A 307 -7.55 6.39 4.06
CA ARG A 307 -8.95 6.26 4.37
C ARG A 307 -9.16 5.11 5.33
N VAL A 308 -10.11 5.31 6.23
CA VAL A 308 -10.65 4.30 7.11
C VAL A 308 -12.13 4.16 6.84
N SER A 309 -12.60 2.93 6.98
CA SER A 309 -13.94 2.53 6.64
C SER A 309 -14.42 1.51 7.66
N THR A 310 -15.47 1.89 8.39
CA THR A 310 -16.17 1.01 9.36
C THR A 310 -17.67 1.26 9.40
N TYR A 311 -18.18 2.21 8.62
CA TYR A 311 -19.56 2.62 8.69
C TYR A 311 -20.25 2.41 7.35
N ALA A 312 -21.40 1.74 7.38
CA ALA A 312 -22.32 1.70 6.25
C ALA A 312 -22.91 3.10 6.01
N LEU A 313 -23.40 3.30 4.78
CA LEU A 313 -24.10 4.53 4.42
C LEU A 313 -25.32 4.71 5.31
N ASN A 314 -25.43 5.87 5.98
CA ASN A 314 -26.51 6.19 6.89
C ASN A 314 -27.03 7.60 6.61
N ASN A 315 -28.33 7.75 6.35
CA ASN A 315 -28.96 9.02 5.99
C ASN A 315 -28.24 9.76 4.84
N GLY A 316 -27.76 9.02 3.85
CA GLY A 316 -27.12 9.58 2.65
C GLY A 316 -25.65 9.99 2.80
N ALA A 317 -25.01 9.73 3.95
CA ALA A 317 -23.59 9.98 4.16
C ALA A 317 -22.91 8.83 4.91
N TYR A 318 -21.60 8.68 4.74
CA TYR A 318 -20.81 7.81 5.59
C TYR A 318 -20.46 8.56 6.89
N PRO A 319 -20.76 7.99 8.07
CA PRO A 319 -20.34 8.59 9.33
C PRO A 319 -18.82 8.82 9.38
N PRO A 320 -18.35 9.91 10.02
CA PRO A 320 -16.92 10.16 10.18
C PRO A 320 -16.31 9.17 11.19
N VAL A 321 -15.09 8.71 10.90
CA VAL A 321 -14.26 8.00 11.91
C VAL A 321 -13.60 9.05 12.79
N GLN A 322 -13.83 8.96 14.09
CA GLN A 322 -13.24 9.87 15.07
C GLN A 322 -11.71 9.72 15.08
N ASN A 323 -11.00 10.82 15.33
CA ASN A 323 -9.54 10.88 15.35
C ASN A 323 -8.86 10.48 14.03
N TRP A 324 -9.60 10.48 12.92
CA TRP A 324 -9.05 10.25 11.58
C TRP A 324 -9.04 11.52 10.73
N ASP A 325 -8.04 11.65 9.85
CA ASP A 325 -7.95 12.72 8.88
C ASP A 325 -8.23 12.17 7.49
N ALA A 326 -9.40 12.52 6.97
CA ALA A 326 -9.86 12.09 5.67
C ALA A 326 -9.09 12.73 4.49
N GLN A 327 -8.23 13.72 4.76
CA GLN A 327 -7.54 14.51 3.73
C GLN A 327 -6.05 14.18 3.59
N THR A 328 -5.50 13.38 4.49
CA THR A 328 -4.09 12.99 4.41
C THR A 328 -3.91 11.83 3.44
N SER A 329 -2.69 11.71 2.95
CA SER A 329 -2.25 10.62 2.08
C SER A 329 -0.87 10.19 2.53
N TRP A 330 -0.66 8.89 2.60
CA TRP A 330 0.66 8.30 2.74
C TRP A 330 1.16 7.80 1.38
N ALA A 331 2.37 8.19 1.01
CA ALA A 331 3.06 7.77 -0.21
C ALA A 331 3.06 6.24 -0.42
N GLY A 332 3.16 5.48 0.68
CA GLY A 332 3.20 4.03 0.62
C GLY A 332 1.92 3.39 0.10
N ASP A 333 0.75 3.90 0.50
CA ASP A 333 -0.56 3.43 0.01
C ASP A 333 -0.64 3.53 -1.51
N GLN A 334 -0.15 4.63 -2.06
CA GLN A 334 -0.11 4.87 -3.49
C GLN A 334 0.82 3.90 -4.21
N GLY A 335 2.01 3.64 -3.66
CA GLY A 335 2.94 2.64 -4.19
C GLY A 335 2.37 1.23 -4.20
N LEU A 336 1.72 0.85 -3.10
CA LEU A 336 1.07 -0.45 -2.95
C LEU A 336 -0.09 -0.62 -3.93
N LEU A 337 -0.95 0.39 -4.06
CA LEU A 337 -2.07 0.37 -5.00
C LEU A 337 -1.59 0.29 -6.45
N ILE A 338 -0.58 1.08 -6.84
CA ILE A 338 0.02 1.01 -8.19
C ILE A 338 0.50 -0.41 -8.49
N ASN A 339 1.22 -1.03 -7.55
CA ASN A 339 1.75 -2.38 -7.70
C ASN A 339 0.62 -3.42 -7.80
N GLY A 340 -0.36 -3.36 -6.90
CA GLY A 340 -1.51 -4.27 -6.88
C GLY A 340 -2.36 -4.16 -8.14
N LEU A 341 -2.65 -2.95 -8.60
CA LEU A 341 -3.43 -2.72 -9.83
C LEU A 341 -2.65 -3.15 -11.09
N ALA A 342 -1.35 -2.88 -11.17
CA ALA A 342 -0.54 -3.34 -12.30
C ALA A 342 -0.49 -4.88 -12.36
N ALA A 343 -0.35 -5.54 -11.21
CA ALA A 343 -0.42 -6.98 -11.08
C ALA A 343 -1.80 -7.54 -11.49
N TYR A 344 -2.88 -6.88 -11.07
CA TYR A 344 -4.25 -7.21 -11.47
C TYR A 344 -4.46 -7.09 -12.99
N VAL A 345 -3.99 -6.01 -13.62
CA VAL A 345 -4.09 -5.81 -15.08
C VAL A 345 -3.36 -6.91 -15.86
N GLN A 346 -2.21 -7.38 -15.37
CA GLN A 346 -1.52 -8.52 -15.99
C GLN A 346 -2.33 -9.82 -15.93
N LEU A 347 -3.12 -9.99 -14.87
CA LEU A 347 -3.99 -11.15 -14.70
C LEU A 347 -5.29 -11.01 -15.51
N ASN A 348 -5.80 -9.79 -15.63
CA ASN A 348 -7.08 -9.44 -16.25
C ASN A 348 -6.90 -8.32 -17.30
N PRO A 349 -6.28 -8.62 -18.46
CA PRO A 349 -6.07 -7.63 -19.49
C PRO A 349 -7.42 -7.18 -20.08
N GLY A 350 -7.68 -5.87 -20.15
CA GLY A 350 -8.87 -5.34 -20.83
C GLY A 350 -9.62 -4.20 -20.14
N ASP A 351 -9.19 -3.73 -18.98
CA ASP A 351 -9.77 -2.54 -18.32
C ASP A 351 -8.94 -1.27 -18.66
N PRO A 352 -9.36 -0.45 -19.66
CA PRO A 352 -8.60 0.74 -20.06
C PRO A 352 -8.57 1.81 -18.96
N VAL A 353 -9.58 1.85 -18.07
CA VAL A 353 -9.65 2.81 -16.96
C VAL A 353 -8.47 2.65 -16.01
N LEU A 354 -8.02 1.40 -15.80
CA LEU A 354 -6.86 1.11 -14.94
C LEU A 354 -5.54 1.64 -15.51
N SER A 355 -5.38 1.68 -16.84
CA SER A 355 -4.16 2.21 -17.44
C SER A 355 -4.07 3.73 -17.24
N SER A 356 -5.16 4.46 -17.49
CA SER A 356 -5.21 5.91 -17.25
C SER A 356 -5.11 6.24 -15.76
N LEU A 357 -5.72 5.45 -14.88
CA LEU A 357 -5.58 5.59 -13.44
C LEU A 357 -4.14 5.41 -12.98
N LEU A 358 -3.44 4.36 -13.43
CA LEU A 358 -2.04 4.13 -13.06
C LEU A 358 -1.14 5.31 -13.47
N ASN A 359 -1.39 5.91 -14.64
CA ASN A 359 -0.69 7.13 -15.05
C ASN A 359 -1.05 8.33 -14.14
N ALA A 360 -2.33 8.52 -13.83
CA ALA A 360 -2.78 9.58 -12.94
C ALA A 360 -2.16 9.48 -11.53
N LEU A 361 -2.03 8.25 -11.00
CA LEU A 361 -1.38 7.98 -9.72
C LEU A 361 0.14 8.27 -9.76
N LEU A 362 0.83 7.91 -10.84
CA LEU A 362 2.26 8.23 -10.98
C LEU A 362 2.49 9.75 -11.03
N LEU A 363 1.67 10.46 -11.82
CA LEU A 363 1.71 11.92 -11.91
C LEU A 363 1.32 12.58 -10.59
N GLY A 364 0.36 12.01 -9.85
CA GLY A 364 -0.09 12.54 -8.57
C GLY A 364 1.04 12.61 -7.55
N TYR A 365 1.87 11.56 -7.48
CA TYR A 365 3.07 11.62 -6.65
C TYR A 365 4.05 12.69 -7.16
N ALA A 366 4.38 12.61 -8.45
CA ALA A 366 5.42 13.45 -9.05
C ALA A 366 5.11 14.96 -8.96
N ARG A 367 3.83 15.33 -8.85
CA ARG A 367 3.37 16.73 -8.76
C ARG A 367 3.00 17.17 -7.35
N HIS A 368 2.42 16.30 -6.52
CA HIS A 368 1.79 16.71 -5.25
C HIS A 368 2.46 16.11 -4.01
N LEU A 369 3.27 15.05 -4.13
CA LEU A 369 4.07 14.49 -3.02
C LEU A 369 5.54 14.89 -3.13
N VAL A 370 5.77 16.12 -3.60
CA VAL A 370 7.07 16.78 -3.68
C VAL A 370 6.95 18.22 -3.20
N ASP A 371 8.01 18.78 -2.63
CA ASP A 371 8.02 20.22 -2.35
C ASP A 371 8.33 21.06 -3.59
N LYS A 372 8.38 22.38 -3.39
CA LYS A 372 8.71 23.37 -4.42
C LYS A 372 10.05 23.15 -5.12
N ASP A 373 11.00 22.47 -4.45
CA ASP A 373 12.33 22.18 -4.99
C ASP A 373 12.37 20.78 -5.65
N GLY A 374 11.27 20.02 -5.58
CA GLY A 374 11.13 18.67 -6.10
C GLY A 374 11.68 17.60 -5.15
N VAL A 375 11.89 17.94 -3.87
CA VAL A 375 12.28 16.96 -2.85
C VAL A 375 11.07 16.09 -2.53
N LEU A 376 11.29 14.79 -2.39
CA LEU A 376 10.25 13.79 -2.13
C LEU A 376 9.67 13.96 -0.72
N TRP A 377 8.35 13.88 -0.60
CA TRP A 377 7.65 13.85 0.68
C TRP A 377 6.94 12.50 0.90
N PRO A 378 6.92 11.98 2.13
CA PRO A 378 6.24 10.72 2.44
C PRO A 378 4.72 10.85 2.57
N TYR A 379 4.18 12.07 2.57
CA TYR A 379 2.75 12.32 2.73
C TYR A 379 2.28 13.59 2.02
N TYR A 380 0.98 13.66 1.76
CA TYR A 380 0.25 14.85 1.33
C TYR A 380 -0.84 15.22 2.35
N PRO A 381 -1.16 16.52 2.57
CA PRO A 381 -0.47 17.70 2.07
C PRO A 381 1.01 17.78 2.52
N THR A 382 1.87 18.40 1.71
CA THR A 382 3.30 18.58 2.00
C THR A 382 3.53 19.76 2.92
N THR A 383 3.03 19.66 4.14
CA THR A 383 3.10 20.71 5.17
C THR A 383 3.58 20.13 6.49
N THR A 384 4.24 20.95 7.32
CA THR A 384 4.76 20.54 8.63
C THR A 384 3.68 20.39 9.70
N ASP A 385 2.44 20.76 9.39
CA ASP A 385 1.25 20.55 10.21
C ASP A 385 0.41 19.34 9.75
N ASN A 386 0.96 18.52 8.85
CA ASN A 386 0.31 17.27 8.45
C ASN A 386 0.13 16.35 9.67
N LYS A 387 -1.11 15.89 9.92
CA LYS A 387 -1.43 15.11 11.12
C LYS A 387 -0.65 13.81 11.22
N LEU A 388 -0.24 13.21 10.10
CA LEU A 388 0.56 11.98 10.08
C LEU A 388 1.91 12.17 10.78
N GLU A 389 2.50 13.37 10.70
CA GLU A 389 3.74 13.72 11.40
C GLU A 389 3.54 13.78 12.93
N SER A 390 2.35 14.13 13.40
CA SER A 390 2.03 14.17 14.83
C SER A 390 1.57 12.82 15.39
N TRP A 391 1.13 11.89 14.54
CA TRP A 391 0.56 10.60 14.95
C TRP A 391 1.59 9.49 14.97
N ASP A 392 2.33 9.32 13.88
CA ASP A 392 3.34 8.26 13.75
C ASP A 392 4.39 8.61 12.69
N ALA A 393 5.10 9.72 12.89
CA ALA A 393 6.11 10.19 11.95
C ALA A 393 7.13 9.11 11.55
N SER A 394 7.45 8.20 12.49
CA SER A 394 8.39 7.11 12.23
C SER A 394 7.84 6.18 11.15
N ASP A 395 6.64 5.60 11.34
CA ASP A 395 6.11 4.62 10.41
C ASP A 395 5.78 5.25 9.05
N TYR A 396 5.19 6.45 9.03
CA TYR A 396 4.86 7.16 7.79
C TYR A 396 6.10 7.59 6.99
N ALA A 397 7.26 7.82 7.63
CA ALA A 397 8.49 8.19 6.94
C ALA A 397 8.92 7.17 5.87
N SER A 398 8.50 5.90 6.00
CA SER A 398 8.79 4.83 5.03
C SER A 398 8.12 5.01 3.66
N GLY A 399 7.18 5.95 3.54
CA GLY A 399 6.29 6.07 2.37
C GLY A 399 7.02 6.28 1.05
N ILE A 400 8.10 7.07 1.03
CA ILE A 400 8.90 7.33 -0.18
C ILE A 400 9.44 6.03 -0.77
N GLY A 401 10.03 5.19 0.08
CA GLY A 401 10.64 3.93 -0.35
C GLY A 401 9.60 2.88 -0.74
N VAL A 402 8.48 2.81 -0.02
CA VAL A 402 7.34 1.96 -0.40
C VAL A 402 6.79 2.38 -1.78
N PHE A 403 6.65 3.68 -2.03
CA PHE A 403 6.26 4.20 -3.35
C PHE A 403 7.24 3.77 -4.45
N MET A 404 8.53 4.10 -4.28
CA MET A 404 9.54 3.79 -5.30
C MET A 404 9.65 2.30 -5.58
N ARG A 405 9.56 1.45 -4.55
CA ARG A 405 9.53 0.00 -4.69
C ARG A 405 8.29 -0.47 -5.44
N GLY A 406 7.11 0.07 -5.12
CA GLY A 406 5.86 -0.24 -5.80
C GLY A 406 5.92 0.07 -7.30
N VAL A 407 6.41 1.27 -7.66
CA VAL A 407 6.60 1.67 -9.06
C VAL A 407 7.63 0.78 -9.78
N LEU A 408 8.78 0.52 -9.17
CA LEU A 408 9.81 -0.35 -9.72
C LEU A 408 9.26 -1.75 -10.05
N GLN A 409 8.52 -2.34 -9.11
CA GLN A 409 7.98 -3.68 -9.29
C GLN A 409 6.84 -3.69 -10.33
N ALA A 410 5.99 -2.67 -10.35
CA ALA A 410 4.94 -2.53 -11.37
C ALA A 410 5.50 -2.33 -12.78
N ALA A 411 6.55 -1.51 -12.93
CA ALA A 411 7.23 -1.27 -14.22
C ALA A 411 7.97 -2.52 -14.75
N ARG A 412 8.25 -3.50 -13.88
CA ARG A 412 8.89 -4.77 -14.24
C ARG A 412 7.92 -5.78 -14.85
N ILE A 413 6.62 -5.52 -14.81
CA ILE A 413 5.61 -6.35 -15.47
C ILE A 413 5.72 -6.12 -16.98
N PRO A 414 6.16 -7.12 -17.77
CA PRO A 414 6.42 -6.92 -19.20
C PRO A 414 5.16 -6.51 -19.96
N GLY A 415 5.23 -5.41 -20.72
CA GLY A 415 4.07 -4.89 -21.46
C GLY A 415 2.96 -4.32 -20.57
N GLY A 416 3.24 -4.13 -19.27
CA GLY A 416 2.30 -3.54 -18.33
C GLY A 416 2.14 -2.02 -18.53
N PRO A 417 1.00 -1.43 -18.11
CA PRO A 417 0.71 -0.01 -18.31
C PRO A 417 1.69 0.94 -17.59
N VAL A 418 2.34 0.48 -16.53
CA VAL A 418 3.33 1.30 -15.81
C VAL A 418 4.63 1.43 -16.60
N GLU A 419 5.00 0.44 -17.42
CA GLU A 419 6.25 0.45 -18.19
C GLU A 419 6.32 1.64 -19.16
N SER A 420 5.20 2.02 -19.78
CA SER A 420 5.12 3.19 -20.66
C SER A 420 5.03 4.49 -19.86
N ALA A 421 4.26 4.51 -18.79
CA ALA A 421 4.06 5.70 -17.97
C ALA A 421 5.36 6.20 -17.33
N VAL A 422 6.21 5.29 -16.83
CA VAL A 422 7.51 5.69 -16.24
C VAL A 422 8.48 6.27 -17.28
N LYS A 423 8.31 5.99 -18.57
CA LYS A 423 9.12 6.55 -19.67
C LYS A 423 8.65 7.95 -20.11
N HIS A 424 7.53 8.43 -19.58
CA HIS A 424 7.03 9.77 -19.90
C HIS A 424 8.04 10.85 -19.46
N PRO A 425 8.30 11.90 -20.26
CA PRO A 425 9.33 12.90 -19.97
C PRO A 425 9.19 13.55 -18.58
N GLU A 426 7.94 13.82 -18.18
CA GLU A 426 7.66 14.39 -16.86
C GLU A 426 8.05 13.45 -15.70
N PHE A 427 7.72 12.16 -15.81
CA PHE A 427 8.08 11.18 -14.79
C PHE A 427 9.60 10.93 -14.76
N GLN A 428 10.26 10.93 -15.92
CA GLN A 428 11.72 10.84 -16.02
C GLN A 428 12.41 12.05 -15.38
N ALA A 429 11.86 13.26 -15.54
CA ALA A 429 12.37 14.46 -14.87
C ALA A 429 12.21 14.37 -13.34
N PHE A 430 11.06 13.89 -12.86
CA PHE A 430 10.83 13.59 -11.44
C PHE A 430 11.84 12.56 -10.92
N LEU A 431 11.98 11.43 -11.60
CA LEU A 431 12.86 10.35 -11.16
C LEU A 431 14.34 10.77 -11.14
N THR A 432 14.77 11.60 -12.09
CA THR A 432 16.11 12.19 -12.09
C THR A 432 16.38 13.02 -10.83
N LYS A 433 15.41 13.86 -10.42
CA LYS A 433 15.51 14.64 -9.18
C LYS A 433 15.48 13.74 -7.94
N ALA A 434 14.62 12.73 -7.94
CA ALA A 434 14.51 11.75 -6.87
C ALA A 434 15.85 11.01 -6.64
N VAL A 435 16.52 10.60 -7.72
CA VAL A 435 17.85 9.98 -7.65
C VAL A 435 18.90 10.94 -7.11
N ALA A 436 18.93 12.19 -7.59
CA ALA A 436 19.86 13.20 -7.09
C ALA A 436 19.66 13.48 -5.58
N TRP A 437 18.41 13.50 -5.12
CA TRP A 437 18.10 13.54 -3.69
C TRP A 437 18.66 12.31 -2.98
N ALA A 438 18.36 11.10 -3.44
CA ALA A 438 18.78 9.86 -2.77
C ALA A 438 20.30 9.71 -2.67
N THR A 439 21.06 10.16 -3.68
CA THR A 439 22.53 10.15 -3.67
C THR A 439 23.13 11.07 -2.59
N SER A 440 22.43 12.14 -2.20
CA SER A 440 22.92 13.13 -1.23
C SER A 440 22.21 13.09 0.13
N ALA A 441 21.11 12.36 0.24
CA ALA A 441 20.29 12.29 1.44
C ALA A 441 21.02 11.57 2.58
N PRO A 442 21.02 12.14 3.80
CA PRO A 442 21.55 11.45 4.96
C PRO A 442 20.66 10.25 5.32
N THR A 443 21.29 9.19 5.83
CA THR A 443 20.61 8.00 6.36
C THR A 443 20.94 7.87 7.85
N TYR A 444 19.92 7.80 8.69
CA TYR A 444 20.08 7.84 10.15
C TYR A 444 19.16 6.87 10.90
N ASP A 445 18.26 6.19 10.17
CA ASP A 445 17.39 5.15 10.70
C ASP A 445 17.02 4.14 9.59
N LEU A 446 16.15 3.19 9.94
CA LEU A 446 15.68 2.15 9.02
C LEU A 446 15.00 2.74 7.78
N PHE A 447 14.11 3.72 7.95
CA PHE A 447 13.24 4.19 6.87
C PHE A 447 13.89 5.23 5.97
N SER A 448 14.69 6.15 6.50
CA SER A 448 15.58 6.99 5.69
C SER A 448 16.48 6.13 4.81
N SER A 449 17.05 5.05 5.36
CA SER A 449 17.86 4.09 4.58
C SER A 449 17.05 3.31 3.54
N LEU A 450 15.83 2.90 3.89
CA LEU A 450 14.89 2.21 3.00
C LEU A 450 14.53 3.11 1.81
N ASN A 451 14.18 4.36 2.07
CA ASN A 451 13.80 5.36 1.08
C ASN A 451 14.93 5.63 0.09
N VAL A 452 16.16 5.83 0.60
CA VAL A 452 17.34 6.05 -0.25
C VAL A 452 17.59 4.82 -1.13
N LEU A 453 17.67 3.61 -0.55
CA LEU A 453 17.93 2.41 -1.35
C LEU A 453 16.86 2.18 -2.41
N ALA A 454 15.57 2.21 -2.04
CA ALA A 454 14.47 1.97 -2.99
C ALA A 454 14.49 2.98 -4.15
N THR A 455 14.79 4.25 -3.86
CA THR A 455 14.90 5.29 -4.90
C THR A 455 16.06 5.06 -5.84
N LEU A 456 17.25 4.71 -5.32
CA LEU A 456 18.42 4.40 -6.16
C LEU A 456 18.19 3.16 -7.03
N LEU A 457 17.55 2.12 -6.48
CA LEU A 457 17.18 0.91 -7.24
C LEU A 457 16.17 1.21 -8.36
N ALA A 458 15.18 2.07 -8.10
CA ALA A 458 14.26 2.55 -9.13
C ALA A 458 15.01 3.37 -10.20
N GLY A 459 15.94 4.23 -9.80
CA GLY A 459 16.80 4.98 -10.72
C GLY A 459 17.59 4.09 -11.67
N ILE A 460 18.25 3.05 -11.14
CA ILE A 460 19.04 2.08 -11.93
C ILE A 460 18.17 1.38 -12.98
N GLU A 461 16.94 1.06 -12.65
CA GLU A 461 16.10 0.22 -13.51
C GLU A 461 15.19 1.01 -14.47
N LEU A 462 14.83 2.25 -14.12
CA LEU A 462 13.80 3.01 -14.82
C LEU A 462 14.33 4.25 -15.56
N LEU A 463 15.50 4.78 -15.20
CA LEU A 463 16.18 5.84 -15.99
C LEU A 463 17.08 5.26 -17.09
N ILE A 464 17.56 4.04 -16.88
CA ILE A 464 18.52 3.39 -17.77
C ILE A 464 17.74 2.47 -18.71
N PRO A 465 17.78 2.68 -20.04
CA PRO A 465 17.18 1.75 -20.98
C PRO A 465 17.73 0.34 -20.76
N ARG A 466 16.84 -0.66 -20.70
CA ARG A 466 17.26 -2.06 -20.77
C ARG A 466 17.70 -2.33 -22.20
N ASP A 467 19.00 -2.60 -22.40
CA ASP A 467 19.56 -3.05 -23.67
C ASP A 467 18.97 -4.39 -24.14
#